data_AF-A0A8D2KA56-F1
#
_entry.id   AF-A0A8D2KA56-F1
#
_cell.length_a   1.000
_cell.length_b   1.000
_cell.length_c   1.000
_cell.angle_alpha   90.00
_cell.angle_beta   90.00
_cell.angle_gamma   90.00
#
_symmetry.space_group_name_H-M   'P 1'
#
loop_
_entity.id
_entity.type
_entity.pdbx_description
1 polymer ?
#
loop_
_entity_poly.entity_id
_entity_poly.type
_entity_poly.pdbx_seq_one_letter_code
_entity_poly.pdbx_strand_id
1 'polypeptide(L)'
;DWHKDRIILDIPTNRLLCQFNPVPAFYTHKCGYKLQVSAFLNDKGSGEGTRLSLYIDLLPGAFDNLLEWSFAHCVTFCLLDQSDPGLAKPQHVTDTFHPGPNWKNFQKPSTWGGSLDESSLGFGYLKFISHQDIQKRKTMYKAKTLAAIRMPFKMLPWRC
;
A
#
# COMPACT_ATOMS: atom_id res chain seq x y z
N ASP A 1 8.83 17.65 6.60
CA ASP A 1 7.55 17.46 7.31
C ASP A 1 6.93 16.14 6.86
N TRP A 2 7.18 15.05 7.60
CA TRP A 2 6.87 13.67 7.19
C TRP A 2 5.38 13.43 6.93
N HIS A 3 4.49 14.27 7.44
CA HIS A 3 3.06 13.98 7.51
C HIS A 3 2.23 14.43 6.29
N LYS A 4 2.78 15.23 5.37
CA LYS A 4 1.98 15.92 4.34
C LYS A 4 1.77 15.16 3.02
N ASP A 5 2.60 14.17 2.71
CA ASP A 5 2.59 13.45 1.41
C ASP A 5 2.38 11.94 1.60
N ARG A 6 1.35 11.56 2.37
CA ARG A 6 1.06 10.16 2.69
C ARG A 6 -0.41 9.84 2.71
N ILE A 7 -0.71 8.60 2.34
CA ILE A 7 -2.00 7.98 2.62
C ILE A 7 -1.81 7.05 3.80
N ILE A 8 -2.59 7.28 4.86
CA ILE A 8 -2.56 6.49 6.08
C ILE A 8 -3.65 5.41 5.98
N LEU A 9 -3.23 4.17 6.20
CA LEU A 9 -4.08 2.99 6.31
C LEU A 9 -4.27 2.67 7.79
N ASP A 10 -5.51 2.74 8.26
CA ASP A 10 -5.91 2.14 9.53
C ASP A 10 -6.07 0.62 9.31
N ILE A 11 -5.19 -0.17 9.90
CA ILE A 11 -5.22 -1.64 9.82
C ILE A 11 -5.72 -2.16 11.19
N PRO A 12 -6.99 -2.60 11.30
CA PRO A 12 -7.49 -3.23 12.51
C PRO A 12 -6.74 -4.53 12.80
N THR A 13 -6.28 -4.70 14.03
CA THR A 13 -5.49 -5.88 14.42
C THR A 13 -6.36 -7.13 14.70
N ASN A 14 -7.67 -7.06 14.44
CA ASN A 14 -8.60 -8.16 14.71
C ASN A 14 -8.42 -9.29 13.67
N ARG A 15 -8.02 -10.47 14.14
CA ARG A 15 -7.62 -11.63 13.33
C ARG A 15 -8.73 -12.25 12.46
N LEU A 16 -9.99 -11.83 12.64
CA LEU A 16 -11.14 -12.42 11.97
C LEU A 16 -11.34 -11.96 10.52
N LEU A 17 -10.69 -10.86 10.10
CA LEU A 17 -10.77 -10.36 8.73
C LEU A 17 -9.45 -10.64 8.01
N CYS A 18 -9.46 -11.63 7.13
CA CYS A 18 -8.30 -12.01 6.30
C CYS A 18 -8.00 -10.99 5.18
N GLN A 19 -8.99 -10.17 4.81
CA GLN A 19 -8.86 -9.07 3.85
C GLN A 19 -9.44 -7.78 4.47
N PHE A 20 -8.69 -6.69 4.43
CA PHE A 20 -9.20 -5.38 4.81
C PHE A 20 -9.90 -4.71 3.63
N ASN A 21 -10.97 -3.94 3.91
CA ASN A 21 -11.58 -3.10 2.89
C ASN A 21 -10.48 -2.23 2.26
N PRO A 22 -10.30 -2.26 0.93
CA PRO A 22 -9.25 -1.48 0.30
C PRO A 22 -9.51 0.00 0.55
N VAL A 23 -8.43 0.75 0.73
CA VAL A 23 -8.53 2.20 0.92
C VAL A 23 -9.19 2.81 -0.33
N PRO A 24 -10.02 3.87 -0.18
CA PRO A 24 -10.56 4.58 -1.32
C PRO A 24 -9.46 4.91 -2.32
N ALA A 25 -9.75 4.66 -3.61
CA ALA A 25 -8.79 4.95 -4.66
C ALA A 25 -8.37 6.44 -4.63
N PHE A 26 -7.14 6.71 -4.99
CA PHE A 26 -6.56 8.05 -4.97
C PHE A 26 -5.72 8.29 -6.22
N TYR A 27 -5.44 9.56 -6.50
CA TYR A 27 -4.58 9.93 -7.61
C TYR A 27 -3.19 10.28 -7.12
N THR A 28 -2.18 9.89 -7.90
CA THR A 28 -0.78 10.25 -7.65
C THR A 28 -0.58 11.77 -7.61
N HIS A 29 -1.20 12.49 -8.53
CA HIS A 29 -1.21 13.94 -8.64
C HIS A 29 -2.43 14.38 -9.46
N LYS A 30 -2.60 15.68 -9.71
CA LYS A 30 -3.69 16.20 -10.54
C LYS A 30 -3.57 15.61 -11.96
N CYS A 31 -4.62 14.98 -12.45
CA CYS A 31 -4.61 14.25 -13.73
C CYS A 31 -3.62 13.07 -13.80
N GLY A 32 -3.26 12.49 -12.65
CA GLY A 32 -2.29 11.39 -12.54
C GLY A 32 -2.88 9.98 -12.63
N TYR A 33 -2.06 8.98 -12.29
CA TYR A 33 -2.46 7.57 -12.18
C TYR A 33 -3.44 7.38 -11.03
N LYS A 34 -4.45 6.53 -11.24
CA LYS A 34 -5.37 6.11 -10.20
C LYS A 34 -4.84 4.85 -9.52
N LEU A 35 -4.74 4.90 -8.19
CA LEU A 35 -4.18 3.85 -7.38
C LEU A 35 -5.14 3.44 -6.27
N GLN A 36 -5.06 2.19 -5.84
CA GLN A 36 -5.73 1.69 -4.66
C GLN A 36 -4.76 0.84 -3.85
N VAL A 37 -5.00 0.76 -2.55
CA VAL A 37 -4.11 0.05 -1.63
C VAL A 37 -4.94 -0.88 -0.79
N SER A 38 -4.45 -2.10 -0.66
CA SER A 38 -5.04 -3.12 0.18
C SER A 38 -3.99 -3.69 1.14
N ALA A 39 -4.47 -4.16 2.29
CA ALA A 39 -3.67 -4.78 3.32
C ALA A 39 -4.29 -6.13 3.67
N PHE A 40 -3.44 -7.10 4.01
CA PHE A 40 -3.86 -8.44 4.41
C PHE A 40 -3.05 -8.85 5.63
N LEU A 41 -3.73 -9.06 6.77
CA LEU A 41 -3.09 -9.51 8.02
C LEU A 41 -2.78 -11.01 7.99
N ASN A 42 -3.48 -11.77 7.15
CA ASN A 42 -3.37 -13.22 7.06
C ASN A 42 -3.50 -13.63 5.58
N ASP A 43 -2.57 -13.14 4.76
CA ASP A 43 -2.53 -13.47 3.33
C ASP A 43 -2.53 -15.00 3.12
N LYS A 44 -3.29 -15.49 2.15
CA LYS A 44 -3.45 -16.92 1.84
C LYS A 44 -2.29 -17.51 1.00
N GLY A 45 -1.22 -16.74 0.79
CA GLY A 45 0.00 -17.18 0.10
C GLY A 45 0.99 -17.95 0.99
N SER A 46 2.28 -17.99 0.60
CA SER A 46 3.37 -18.75 1.25
C SER A 46 3.76 -18.29 2.68
N GLY A 47 2.90 -17.52 3.35
CA GLY A 47 3.08 -16.98 4.69
C GLY A 47 1.79 -16.94 5.52
N GLU A 48 0.84 -17.84 5.23
CA GLU A 48 -0.48 -17.93 5.88
C GLU A 48 -0.43 -17.67 7.39
N GLY A 49 -1.16 -16.65 7.84
CA GLY A 49 -1.31 -16.31 9.26
C GLY A 49 -0.07 -15.73 9.98
N THR A 50 1.06 -15.52 9.27
CA THR A 50 2.34 -15.14 9.91
C THR A 50 2.81 -13.71 9.63
N ARG A 51 2.20 -13.01 8.67
CA ARG A 51 2.72 -11.73 8.16
C ARG A 51 1.64 -10.75 7.76
N LEU A 52 1.96 -9.47 7.90
CA LEU A 52 1.24 -8.37 7.26
C LEU A 52 1.78 -8.18 5.83
N SER A 53 0.87 -8.24 4.85
CA SER A 53 1.14 -7.95 3.44
C SER A 53 0.43 -6.65 3.02
N LEU A 54 1.12 -5.82 2.24
CA LEU A 54 0.59 -4.58 1.65
C LEU A 54 0.68 -4.67 0.12
N TYR A 55 -0.38 -4.22 -0.55
CA TYR A 55 -0.53 -4.26 -2.00
C TYR A 55 -0.87 -2.88 -2.52
N ILE A 56 -0.44 -2.61 -3.74
CA ILE A 56 -0.85 -1.43 -4.49
C ILE A 56 -1.33 -1.84 -5.88
N ASP A 57 -2.54 -1.41 -6.20
CA ASP A 57 -3.23 -1.68 -7.43
C ASP A 57 -3.21 -0.42 -8.31
N LEU A 58 -2.85 -0.58 -9.59
CA LEU A 58 -3.12 0.42 -10.61
C LEU A 58 -4.51 0.20 -11.18
N LEU A 59 -5.36 1.20 -11.04
CA LEU A 59 -6.74 1.15 -11.49
C LEU A 59 -6.93 1.96 -12.77
N PRO A 60 -7.91 1.61 -13.62
CA PRO A 60 -8.33 2.46 -14.73
C PRO A 60 -8.69 3.87 -14.25
N GLY A 61 -8.02 4.88 -14.81
CA GLY A 61 -8.17 6.29 -14.51
C GLY A 61 -8.72 7.09 -15.69
N ALA A 62 -9.30 8.26 -15.40
CA ALA A 62 -9.82 9.15 -16.44
C ALA A 62 -8.72 9.75 -17.34
N PHE A 63 -7.47 9.68 -16.91
CA PHE A 63 -6.33 10.34 -17.55
C PHE A 63 -5.33 9.34 -18.17
N ASP A 64 -5.63 8.05 -18.21
CA ASP A 64 -4.69 7.00 -18.65
C ASP A 64 -4.17 7.18 -20.08
N ASN A 65 -4.92 7.88 -20.94
CA ASN A 65 -4.49 8.22 -22.30
C ASN A 65 -3.50 9.39 -22.38
N LEU A 66 -3.34 10.14 -21.31
CA LEU A 66 -2.44 11.29 -21.20
C LEU A 66 -1.16 10.96 -20.43
N LEU A 67 -1.09 9.77 -19.81
CA LEU A 67 0.00 9.34 -18.97
C LEU A 67 1.01 8.49 -19.74
N GLU A 68 2.26 8.54 -19.28
CA GLU A 68 3.31 7.64 -19.74
C GLU A 68 3.08 6.22 -19.22
N TRP A 69 3.50 5.22 -19.98
CA TRP A 69 3.39 3.81 -19.58
C TRP A 69 4.67 3.07 -19.96
N SER A 70 5.14 2.10 -19.18
CA SER A 70 4.63 1.57 -17.89
C SER A 70 4.77 2.53 -16.71
N PHE A 71 3.98 2.37 -15.65
CA PHE A 71 4.15 3.13 -14.41
C PHE A 71 5.54 2.90 -13.82
N ALA A 72 6.33 3.95 -13.69
CA ALA A 72 7.75 3.88 -13.31
C ALA A 72 8.09 4.64 -12.02
N HIS A 73 7.08 5.04 -11.24
CA HIS A 73 7.31 5.80 -10.01
C HIS A 73 7.68 4.90 -8.85
N CYS A 74 8.69 5.31 -8.07
CA CYS A 74 9.06 4.58 -6.86
C CYS A 74 7.93 4.64 -5.82
N VAL A 75 7.71 3.52 -5.14
CA VAL A 75 6.67 3.39 -4.11
C VAL A 75 7.33 2.93 -2.82
N THR A 76 7.09 3.69 -1.75
CA THR A 76 7.57 3.37 -0.41
C THR A 76 6.39 3.01 0.49
N PHE A 77 6.35 1.77 0.97
CA PHE A 77 5.48 1.36 2.07
C PHE A 77 6.17 1.66 3.40
N CYS A 78 5.37 2.03 4.40
CA CYS A 78 5.85 2.36 5.72
C CYS A 78 4.88 1.88 6.79
N LEU A 79 5.32 1.10 7.76
CA LEU A 79 4.56 0.83 8.98
C LEU A 79 5.00 1.80 10.05
N LEU A 80 4.06 2.59 10.53
CA LEU A 80 4.32 3.66 11.46
C LEU A 80 4.38 3.10 12.89
N ASP A 81 5.57 3.15 13.48
CA ASP A 81 5.72 3.13 14.93
C ASP A 81 4.95 4.30 15.57
N GLN A 82 3.98 3.96 16.41
CA GLN A 82 3.10 4.89 17.15
C GLN A 82 3.60 5.15 18.58
N SER A 83 4.88 4.92 18.86
CA SER A 83 5.52 5.37 20.09
C SER A 83 5.34 6.88 20.28
N ASP A 84 5.23 7.32 21.53
CA ASP A 84 5.21 8.74 21.84
C ASP A 84 6.53 9.39 21.36
N PRO A 85 6.49 10.31 20.37
CA PRO A 85 7.69 10.95 19.85
C PRO A 85 8.45 11.75 20.90
N GLY A 86 7.79 12.18 21.99
CA GLY A 86 8.41 12.90 23.11
C GLY A 86 9.17 11.99 24.07
N LEU A 87 8.92 10.67 24.05
CA LEU A 87 9.59 9.69 24.90
C LEU A 87 10.69 8.93 24.16
N ALA A 88 10.49 8.61 22.89
CA ALA A 88 11.47 7.93 22.06
C ALA A 88 11.28 8.26 20.58
N LYS A 89 12.38 8.24 19.82
CA LYS A 89 12.32 8.39 18.36
C LYS A 89 11.55 7.21 17.75
N PRO A 90 10.46 7.45 16.99
CA PRO A 90 9.72 6.38 16.33
C PRO A 90 10.60 5.58 15.36
N GLN A 91 10.53 4.25 15.44
CA GLN A 91 11.24 3.32 14.56
C GLN A 91 10.30 2.72 13.52
N HIS A 92 9.92 3.54 12.54
CA HIS A 92 9.12 3.09 11.40
C HIS A 92 9.84 1.98 10.62
N VAL A 93 9.08 1.01 10.13
CA VAL A 93 9.58 0.04 9.16
C VAL A 93 9.22 0.58 7.79
N THR A 94 10.16 0.57 6.85
CA THR A 94 9.94 1.07 5.49
C THR A 94 10.50 0.11 4.48
N ASP A 95 9.79 -0.04 3.37
CA ASP A 95 10.30 -0.76 2.21
C ASP A 95 9.97 0.03 0.94
N THR A 96 10.90 0.05 -0.01
CA THR A 96 10.79 0.83 -1.25
C THR A 96 11.07 -0.06 -2.43
N PHE A 97 10.18 -0.03 -3.41
CA PHE A 97 10.37 -0.74 -4.67
C PHE A 97 10.22 0.20 -5.87
N HIS A 98 10.85 -0.23 -6.96
CA HIS A 98 10.79 0.43 -8.26
C HIS A 98 10.05 -0.51 -9.21
N PRO A 99 8.84 -0.15 -9.65
CA PRO A 99 8.10 -0.94 -10.64
C PRO A 99 8.95 -1.21 -11.87
N GLY A 100 9.12 -2.49 -12.22
CA GLY A 100 9.86 -2.89 -13.41
C GLY A 100 9.03 -2.68 -14.68
N PRO A 101 9.64 -2.33 -15.82
CA PRO A 101 8.91 -2.06 -17.07
C PRO A 101 8.18 -3.29 -17.63
N ASN A 102 8.58 -4.50 -17.23
CA ASN A 102 7.97 -5.76 -17.67
C ASN A 102 6.90 -6.27 -16.69
N TRP A 103 6.61 -5.54 -15.60
CA TRP A 103 5.63 -5.96 -14.61
C TRP A 103 4.22 -5.67 -15.16
N LYS A 104 3.44 -6.74 -15.39
CA LYS A 104 2.10 -6.66 -16.01
C LYS A 104 1.14 -5.72 -15.26
N ASN A 105 1.20 -5.73 -13.93
CA ASN A 105 0.32 -4.94 -13.06
C ASN A 105 0.66 -3.44 -13.06
N PHE A 106 1.77 -3.05 -13.69
CA PHE A 106 2.20 -1.67 -13.88
C PHE A 106 2.13 -1.20 -15.34
N GLN A 107 1.48 -1.99 -16.20
CA GLN A 107 1.15 -1.58 -17.56
C GLN A 107 -0.15 -0.78 -17.60
N LYS A 108 -0.39 -0.15 -18.75
CA LYS A 108 -1.65 0.58 -19.00
C LYS A 108 -2.83 -0.38 -18.82
N PRO A 109 -3.79 -0.09 -17.92
CA PRO A 109 -5.01 -0.86 -17.83
C PRO A 109 -5.74 -0.84 -19.18
N SER A 110 -6.06 -2.02 -19.72
CA SER A 110 -6.89 -2.11 -20.91
C SER A 110 -8.33 -1.72 -20.56
N THR A 111 -8.99 -0.97 -21.44
CA THR A 111 -10.37 -0.49 -21.27
C THR A 111 -11.42 -1.60 -21.33
N TRP A 112 -11.03 -2.88 -21.44
CA TRP A 112 -11.96 -3.98 -21.61
C TRP A 112 -11.69 -5.13 -20.66
N GLY A 113 -12.63 -5.31 -19.74
CA GLY A 113 -13.04 -6.62 -19.23
C GLY A 113 -12.13 -7.21 -18.16
N GLY A 114 -12.72 -7.49 -17.00
CA GLY A 114 -12.07 -8.27 -15.96
C GLY A 114 -11.57 -9.60 -16.51
N SER A 115 -10.27 -9.78 -16.46
CA SER A 115 -9.72 -11.11 -16.21
C SER A 115 -9.64 -11.22 -14.70
N LEU A 116 -10.54 -12.00 -14.11
CA LEU A 116 -10.43 -12.52 -12.75
C LEU A 116 -9.29 -13.56 -12.74
N ASP A 117 -8.12 -13.23 -13.29
CA ASP A 117 -6.92 -14.00 -13.10
C ASP A 117 -6.20 -13.47 -11.87
N GLU A 118 -5.44 -14.32 -11.18
CA GLU A 118 -4.65 -13.89 -10.02
C GLU A 118 -3.64 -12.77 -10.34
N SER A 119 -3.41 -12.42 -11.60
CA SER A 119 -2.63 -11.24 -11.99
C SER A 119 -3.41 -9.91 -11.91
N SER A 120 -4.73 -9.94 -11.75
CA SER A 120 -5.55 -8.76 -11.43
C SER A 120 -5.52 -8.35 -9.96
N LEU A 121 -4.99 -9.21 -9.09
CA LEU A 121 -4.56 -8.81 -7.75
C LEU A 121 -3.31 -7.96 -7.99
N GLY A 122 -3.34 -6.67 -7.69
CA GLY A 122 -2.21 -5.78 -7.95
C GLY A 122 -0.94 -6.31 -7.33
N PHE A 123 0.19 -5.77 -7.80
CA PHE A 123 1.47 -6.28 -7.32
C PHE A 123 1.64 -5.90 -5.84
N GLY A 124 1.43 -6.87 -4.96
CA GLY A 124 1.93 -6.83 -3.60
C GLY A 124 2.73 -8.08 -3.36
N TYR A 125 4.04 -7.90 -3.31
CA TYR A 125 4.86 -8.77 -2.49
C TYR A 125 5.89 -7.92 -1.82
N LEU A 126 5.62 -7.56 -0.57
CA LEU A 126 6.68 -7.41 0.40
C LEU A 126 6.18 -8.11 1.65
N LYS A 127 6.93 -9.12 2.10
CA LYS A 127 6.84 -9.75 3.42
C LYS A 127 7.15 -8.68 4.48
N PHE A 128 6.29 -7.68 4.59
CA PHE A 128 6.63 -6.36 5.09
C PHE A 128 7.14 -6.46 6.51
N ILE A 129 6.46 -7.26 7.33
CA ILE A 129 6.93 -7.61 8.66
C ILE A 129 6.24 -8.90 9.16
N SER A 130 6.97 -9.72 9.91
CA SER A 130 6.37 -10.90 10.57
C SER A 130 5.53 -10.49 11.77
N HIS A 131 4.47 -11.24 12.08
CA HIS A 131 3.69 -11.03 13.30
C HIS A 131 4.56 -11.06 14.56
N GLN A 132 5.61 -11.88 14.58
CA GLN A 132 6.58 -11.91 15.68
C GLN A 132 7.33 -10.59 15.82
N ASP A 133 7.77 -9.99 14.72
CA ASP A 133 8.52 -8.74 14.74
C ASP A 133 7.61 -7.52 15.00
N ILE A 134 6.34 -7.57 14.56
CA ILE A 134 5.34 -6.57 14.98
C ILE A 134 5.08 -6.70 16.50
N GLN A 135 4.92 -7.92 17.02
CA GLN A 135 4.64 -8.15 18.45
C GLN A 135 5.79 -7.75 19.37
N LYS A 136 7.04 -7.97 18.96
CA LYS A 136 8.24 -7.46 19.68
C LYS A 136 8.20 -5.95 19.81
N ARG A 137 7.59 -5.27 18.84
CA ARG A 137 7.42 -3.81 18.79
C ARG A 137 6.03 -3.45 19.34
N LYS A 138 5.86 -3.58 20.65
CA LYS A 138 4.58 -3.43 21.40
C LYS A 138 3.76 -2.18 21.03
N THR A 139 4.38 -1.13 20.51
CA THR A 139 3.73 0.11 20.06
C THR A 139 3.04 -0.01 18.70
N MET A 140 3.40 -0.99 17.87
CA MET A 140 2.78 -1.24 16.57
C MET A 140 1.62 -2.23 16.63
N TYR A 141 1.56 -3.12 17.63
CA TYR A 141 0.45 -4.06 17.84
C TYR A 141 -0.55 -3.53 18.90
N LYS A 142 -1.02 -2.29 18.73
CA LYS A 142 -2.18 -1.76 19.48
C LYS A 142 -3.48 -2.19 18.80
N ALA A 143 -4.62 -1.68 19.25
CA ALA A 143 -5.93 -1.94 18.62
C ALA A 143 -5.97 -1.56 17.12
N LYS A 144 -5.06 -0.66 16.69
CA LYS A 144 -4.89 -0.22 15.30
C LYS A 144 -3.41 -0.17 14.95
N THR A 145 -3.06 -0.74 13.81
CA THR A 145 -1.74 -0.60 13.19
C THR A 145 -1.86 0.45 12.08
N LEU A 146 -0.92 1.40 11.99
CA LEU A 146 -0.94 2.43 10.96
C LEU A 146 0.10 2.13 9.90
N ALA A 147 -0.32 1.92 8.66
CA ALA A 147 0.58 1.90 7.52
C ALA A 147 0.46 3.20 6.72
N ALA A 148 1.49 3.56 5.99
CA ALA A 148 1.53 4.72 5.14
C ALA A 148 2.20 4.38 3.82
N ILE A 149 1.70 4.97 2.74
CA ILE A 149 2.37 4.95 1.44
C ILE A 149 2.89 6.33 1.13
N ARG A 150 4.13 6.35 0.65
CA ARG A 150 4.80 7.54 0.16
C ARG A 150 5.20 7.32 -1.28
N MET A 151 4.98 8.36 -2.08
CA MET A 151 5.47 8.49 -3.44
C MET A 151 6.33 9.77 -3.54
N PRO A 152 7.18 9.92 -4.57
CA PRO A 152 8.06 11.08 -4.68
C PRO A 152 7.32 12.40 -4.98
N PHE A 153 6.00 12.35 -5.21
CA PHE A 153 5.13 13.49 -5.49
C PHE A 153 4.00 13.60 -4.44
N LYS A 154 3.45 14.81 -4.33
CA LYS A 154 2.32 15.10 -3.46
C LYS A 154 1.06 14.39 -3.95
N MET A 155 0.64 13.38 -3.20
CA MET A 155 -0.58 12.62 -3.46
C MET A 155 -1.81 13.48 -3.18
N LEU A 156 -2.81 13.44 -4.06
CA LEU A 156 -4.06 14.20 -3.89
C LEU A 156 -5.16 13.28 -3.34
N PRO A 157 -5.74 13.60 -2.16
CA PRO A 157 -6.94 12.92 -1.70
C PRO A 157 -8.10 13.21 -2.66
N TRP A 158 -9.05 12.28 -2.75
CA TRP A 158 -10.17 12.29 -3.71
C TRP A 158 -11.20 13.42 -3.53
N ARG A 159 -10.90 14.44 -2.73
CA ARG A 159 -11.79 15.58 -2.51
C ARG A 159 -11.49 16.68 -3.51
N CYS A 160 -12.26 16.70 -4.61
CA CYS A 160 -12.72 17.94 -5.19
C CYS A 160 -13.98 18.38 -4.42
#